data_AF-A0A699ZH32-F1
#
_entry.id   AF-A0A699ZH32-F1
#
_cell.length_a   1.000
_cell.length_b   1.000
_cell.length_c   1.000
_cell.angle_alpha   90.00
_cell.angle_beta   90.00
_cell.angle_gamma   90.00
#
_symmetry.space_group_name_H-M   'P 1'
#
loop_
_entity.id
_entity.type
_entity.pdbx_description
1 polymer ?
#
loop_
_entity_poly.entity_id
_entity_poly.type
_entity_poly.pdbx_seq_one_letter_code
_entity_poly.pdbx_strand_id
1 'polypeptide(L)'
;MALHPHRFGFCTSHTTRAPRPGEVDGQHYHFTTQAAIQSEIARGAFLEHASVHGNTYGTSLAAVAAVCSLGKLPLLDIDVQGARKVRSSVVGGRAASVFIAPPSLPELEARLRGRATESEDRIQARLSAAAAEMEEAMSYGDTVVNGQLDRAYADLLPSPPAAPPMPGFQRATASPLQVSRAAALVAPGSSRMGSAGSLAPSMASSTAAAGAPIQQYLDSTVVPILREGLRALLDARPGDPLQYLADYLLAARASKRAAQIA
;
A
#
# COMPACT_ATOMS: atom_id res chain seq x y z
N MET A 1 5.10 -5.58 1.55
CA MET A 1 4.97 -5.93 2.98
C MET A 1 6.32 -6.25 3.63
N ALA A 2 7.08 -7.23 3.15
CA ALA A 2 8.38 -7.61 3.73
C ALA A 2 9.41 -6.46 3.79
N LEU A 3 9.44 -5.58 2.78
CA LEU A 3 10.35 -4.44 2.72
C LEU A 3 9.93 -3.25 3.61
N HIS A 4 8.64 -3.19 4.00
CA HIS A 4 8.08 -2.08 4.78
C HIS A 4 7.07 -2.59 5.83
N PRO A 5 7.46 -3.50 6.73
CA PRO A 5 6.54 -4.21 7.62
C PRO A 5 5.90 -3.32 8.69
N HIS A 6 6.51 -2.16 8.98
CA HIS A 6 6.02 -1.17 9.93
C HIS A 6 5.08 -0.13 9.29
N ARG A 7 5.03 -0.05 7.95
CA ARG A 7 4.24 0.98 7.25
C ARG A 7 2.91 0.46 6.74
N PHE A 8 2.89 -0.73 6.16
CA PHE A 8 1.70 -1.30 5.54
C PHE A 8 1.20 -2.50 6.35
N GLY A 9 -0.06 -2.85 6.21
CA GLY A 9 -0.62 -4.12 6.64
C GLY A 9 -1.61 -4.62 5.59
N PHE A 10 -1.57 -5.91 5.28
CA PHE A 10 -2.48 -6.49 4.30
C PHE A 10 -3.84 -6.76 4.93
N CYS A 11 -4.91 -6.33 4.27
CA CYS A 11 -6.27 -6.64 4.68
C CYS A 11 -6.67 -8.00 4.10
N THR A 12 -6.79 -9.02 4.95
CA THR A 12 -7.29 -10.33 4.52
C THR A 12 -8.78 -10.22 4.18
N SER A 13 -9.13 -10.37 2.91
CA SER A 13 -10.52 -10.30 2.42
C SER A 13 -11.28 -11.60 2.72
N HIS A 14 -12.61 -11.52 2.68
CA HIS A 14 -13.51 -12.68 2.74
C HIS A 14 -13.81 -13.19 1.34
N THR A 15 -14.04 -14.50 1.20
CA THR A 15 -14.53 -15.07 -0.06
C THR A 15 -15.45 -16.26 0.15
N THR A 16 -16.41 -16.44 -0.76
CA THR A 16 -17.28 -17.63 -0.82
C THR A 16 -16.72 -18.75 -1.69
N ARG A 17 -15.60 -18.50 -2.37
CA ARG A 17 -14.86 -19.52 -3.10
C ARG A 17 -14.25 -20.51 -2.12
N ALA A 18 -14.26 -21.80 -2.45
CA ALA A 18 -13.51 -22.80 -1.69
C ALA A 18 -11.99 -22.53 -1.72
N PRO A 19 -11.25 -22.81 -0.63
CA PRO A 19 -9.79 -22.71 -0.61
C PRO A 19 -9.14 -23.64 -1.65
N ARG A 20 -8.10 -23.14 -2.32
CA ARG A 20 -7.21 -23.91 -3.19
C ARG A 20 -6.19 -24.68 -2.34
N PRO A 21 -5.55 -25.73 -2.88
CA PRO A 21 -4.45 -26.41 -2.20
C PRO A 21 -3.36 -25.42 -1.77
N GLY A 22 -3.04 -25.41 -0.48
CA GLY A 22 -2.04 -24.51 0.13
C GLY A 22 -2.60 -23.17 0.64
N GLU A 23 -3.84 -22.80 0.32
CA GLU A 23 -4.48 -21.64 0.94
C GLU A 23 -4.89 -21.96 2.39
N VAL A 24 -4.69 -21.00 3.28
CA VAL A 24 -4.94 -21.08 4.72
C VAL A 24 -5.95 -20.01 5.11
N ASP A 25 -7.00 -20.41 5.83
CA ASP A 25 -8.03 -19.51 6.35
C ASP A 25 -7.46 -18.48 7.33
N GLY A 26 -7.92 -17.24 7.21
CA GLY A 26 -7.43 -16.09 7.98
C GLY A 26 -6.06 -15.55 7.55
N GLN A 27 -5.34 -16.26 6.69
CA GLN A 27 -4.08 -15.78 6.10
C GLN A 27 -4.25 -15.32 4.66
N HIS A 28 -4.87 -16.14 3.82
CA HIS A 28 -5.05 -15.84 2.40
C HIS A 28 -6.40 -15.18 2.16
N TYR A 29 -7.45 -15.77 2.72
CA TYR A 29 -8.80 -15.23 2.79
C TYR A 29 -9.45 -15.69 4.09
N HIS A 30 -10.51 -15.02 4.50
CA HIS A 30 -11.53 -15.58 5.37
C HIS A 30 -12.55 -16.33 4.50
N PHE A 31 -12.44 -17.65 4.47
CA PHE A 31 -13.33 -18.50 3.69
C PHE A 31 -14.68 -18.61 4.39
N THR A 32 -15.74 -18.19 3.71
CA THR A 32 -17.08 -18.09 4.28
C THR A 32 -18.13 -18.65 3.33
N THR A 33 -19.39 -18.71 3.78
CA THR A 33 -20.51 -19.18 2.95
C THR A 33 -21.25 -18.01 2.31
N GLN A 34 -21.98 -18.30 1.23
CA GLN A 34 -22.82 -17.29 0.56
C GLN A 34 -23.84 -16.68 1.53
N ALA A 35 -24.48 -17.49 2.38
CA ALA A 35 -25.46 -17.00 3.35
C ALA A 35 -24.84 -16.06 4.40
N ALA A 36 -23.65 -16.42 4.92
CA ALA A 36 -22.97 -15.63 5.93
C ALA A 36 -22.51 -14.27 5.39
N ILE A 37 -21.82 -14.24 4.24
CA ILE A 37 -21.33 -12.98 3.68
C ILE A 37 -22.49 -12.04 3.31
N GLN A 38 -23.61 -12.56 2.79
CA GLN A 38 -24.77 -11.75 2.44
C GLN A 38 -25.45 -11.14 3.68
N SER A 39 -25.53 -11.90 4.78
CA SER A 39 -26.03 -11.37 6.06
C SER A 39 -25.17 -10.23 6.59
N GLU A 40 -23.85 -10.32 6.44
CA GLU A 40 -22.91 -9.28 6.89
C GLU A 40 -22.90 -8.06 5.96
N ILE A 41 -23.00 -8.27 4.65
CA ILE A 41 -23.21 -7.19 3.67
C ILE A 41 -24.49 -6.42 4.01
N ALA A 42 -25.60 -7.11 4.28
CA ALA A 42 -26.87 -6.49 4.65
C ALA A 42 -26.79 -5.67 5.94
N ARG A 43 -25.86 -6.01 6.83
CA ARG A 43 -25.57 -5.26 8.07
C ARG A 43 -24.54 -4.15 7.89
N GLY A 44 -24.04 -3.91 6.68
CA GLY A 44 -23.03 -2.87 6.40
C GLY A 44 -21.65 -3.19 6.96
N ALA A 45 -21.29 -4.46 7.15
CA ALA A 45 -20.01 -4.87 7.74
C ALA A 45 -18.81 -4.76 6.77
N PHE A 46 -19.07 -4.55 5.47
CA PHE A 46 -18.07 -4.53 4.41
C PHE A 46 -17.77 -3.11 3.93
N LEU A 47 -16.48 -2.80 3.78
CA LEU A 47 -16.04 -1.59 3.11
C LEU A 47 -16.36 -1.66 1.61
N GLU A 48 -16.05 -2.82 1.03
CA GLU A 48 -16.36 -3.14 -0.36
C GLU A 48 -16.71 -4.63 -0.48
N HIS A 49 -17.42 -4.96 -1.55
CA HIS A 49 -17.64 -6.35 -1.95
C HIS A 49 -17.91 -6.42 -3.45
N ALA A 50 -17.58 -7.53 -4.08
CA ALA A 50 -17.81 -7.77 -5.50
C ALA A 50 -18.17 -9.24 -5.76
N SER A 51 -18.86 -9.49 -6.88
CA SER A 51 -19.15 -10.84 -7.35
C SER A 51 -18.29 -11.12 -8.58
N VAL A 52 -17.37 -12.08 -8.45
CA VAL A 52 -16.40 -12.43 -9.48
C VAL A 52 -16.51 -13.92 -9.78
N HIS A 53 -16.89 -14.25 -11.02
CA HIS A 53 -17.07 -15.62 -11.49
C HIS A 53 -17.95 -16.47 -10.55
N GLY A 54 -19.07 -15.90 -10.08
CA GLY A 54 -20.04 -16.58 -9.21
C GLY A 54 -19.66 -16.67 -7.73
N ASN A 55 -18.46 -16.20 -7.33
CA ASN A 55 -18.07 -16.11 -5.93
C ASN A 55 -18.15 -14.66 -5.46
N THR A 56 -18.51 -14.45 -4.20
CA THR A 56 -18.48 -13.12 -3.58
C THR A 56 -17.16 -12.94 -2.85
N TYR A 57 -16.55 -11.77 -3.04
CA TYR A 57 -15.37 -11.31 -2.34
C TYR A 57 -15.72 -10.01 -1.60
N GLY A 58 -15.06 -9.75 -0.48
CA GLY A 58 -15.20 -8.44 0.17
C GLY A 58 -14.21 -8.20 1.29
N THR A 59 -13.84 -6.93 1.46
CA THR A 59 -12.98 -6.46 2.54
C THR A 59 -13.84 -5.92 3.67
N SER A 60 -13.79 -6.55 4.84
CA SER A 60 -14.61 -6.12 5.99
C SER A 60 -14.04 -4.85 6.64
N LEU A 61 -14.92 -4.03 7.21
CA LEU A 61 -14.50 -2.87 8.01
C LEU A 61 -13.63 -3.31 9.20
N ALA A 62 -13.89 -4.50 9.75
CA ALA A 62 -13.10 -5.09 10.82
C ALA A 62 -11.67 -5.43 10.37
N ALA A 63 -11.47 -5.98 9.17
CA ALA A 63 -10.14 -6.28 8.63
C ALA A 63 -9.32 -4.99 8.45
N VAL A 64 -9.95 -3.93 7.93
CA VAL A 64 -9.31 -2.61 7.80
C VAL A 64 -8.97 -2.03 9.16
N ALA A 65 -9.91 -2.07 10.11
CA ALA A 65 -9.70 -1.56 11.47
C ALA A 65 -8.58 -2.30 12.22
N ALA A 66 -8.44 -3.61 12.02
CA ALA A 66 -7.36 -4.41 12.60
C ALA A 66 -5.98 -3.99 12.09
N VAL A 67 -5.85 -3.61 10.81
CA VAL A 67 -4.59 -3.06 10.29
C VAL A 67 -4.34 -1.66 10.85
N CYS A 68 -5.37 -0.81 10.86
CA CYS A 68 -5.27 0.55 11.39
C CYS A 68 -4.88 0.58 12.88
N SER A 69 -5.40 -0.34 13.71
CA SER A 69 -5.09 -0.40 15.14
C SER A 69 -3.62 -0.73 15.43
N LEU A 70 -2.92 -1.32 14.45
CA LEU A 70 -1.47 -1.56 14.49
C LEU A 70 -0.66 -0.32 14.05
N GLY A 71 -1.31 0.82 13.77
CA GLY A 71 -0.65 2.04 13.28
C GLY A 71 -0.15 1.91 11.83
N LYS A 72 -0.68 0.96 11.06
CA LYS A 72 -0.25 0.65 9.70
C LYS A 72 -1.26 1.14 8.66
N LEU A 73 -0.79 1.40 7.45
CA LEU A 73 -1.62 1.70 6.28
C LEU A 73 -2.27 0.41 5.75
N PRO A 74 -3.60 0.33 5.70
CA PRO A 74 -4.31 -0.78 5.08
C PRO A 74 -3.98 -0.89 3.59
N LEU A 75 -3.51 -2.06 3.16
CA LEU A 75 -3.29 -2.40 1.76
C LEU A 75 -4.39 -3.37 1.33
N LEU A 76 -5.16 -2.96 0.33
CA LEU A 76 -6.25 -3.73 -0.26
C LEU A 76 -5.86 -4.17 -1.67
N ASP A 77 -6.02 -5.46 -1.95
CA ASP A 77 -5.92 -6.03 -3.29
C ASP A 77 -7.33 -6.44 -3.73
N ILE A 78 -7.94 -5.61 -4.58
CA ILE A 78 -9.36 -5.67 -4.94
C ILE A 78 -9.54 -5.42 -6.43
N ASP A 79 -10.64 -5.94 -7.00
CA ASP A 79 -11.00 -5.70 -8.39
C ASP A 79 -11.52 -4.28 -8.63
N VAL A 80 -11.80 -3.94 -9.90
CA VAL A 80 -12.27 -2.60 -10.27
C VAL A 80 -13.64 -2.22 -9.68
N GLN A 81 -14.51 -3.20 -9.44
CA GLN A 81 -15.83 -2.98 -8.82
C GLN A 81 -15.66 -2.66 -7.33
N GLY A 82 -14.81 -3.40 -6.64
CA GLY A 82 -14.42 -3.15 -5.26
C GLY A 82 -13.75 -1.78 -5.12
N ALA A 83 -12.80 -1.45 -5.99
CA ALA A 83 -12.13 -0.16 -6.00
C ALA A 83 -13.11 1.00 -6.22
N ARG A 84 -14.09 0.85 -7.12
CA ARG A 84 -15.16 1.84 -7.32
C ARG A 84 -15.97 2.08 -6.04
N LYS A 85 -16.32 1.01 -5.31
CA LYS A 85 -17.02 1.10 -4.01
C LYS A 85 -16.17 1.79 -2.95
N VAL A 86 -14.87 1.48 -2.88
CA VAL A 86 -13.96 2.17 -1.96
C VAL A 86 -13.89 3.65 -2.27
N ARG A 87 -13.77 4.03 -3.55
CA ARG A 87 -13.77 5.44 -3.99
C ARG A 87 -15.05 6.18 -3.62
N SER A 88 -16.21 5.53 -3.69
CA SER A 88 -17.50 6.13 -3.29
C SER A 88 -17.80 6.02 -1.80
N SER A 89 -16.95 5.35 -1.01
CA SER A 89 -17.13 5.18 0.44
C SER A 89 -16.61 6.39 1.23
N VAL A 90 -16.86 6.38 2.54
CA VAL A 90 -16.38 7.39 3.50
C VAL A 90 -14.85 7.51 3.60
N VAL A 91 -14.09 6.55 3.07
CA VAL A 91 -12.62 6.61 3.01
C VAL A 91 -12.09 6.98 1.64
N GLY A 92 -12.94 7.06 0.60
CA GLY A 92 -12.52 7.23 -0.79
C GLY A 92 -11.64 8.45 -1.03
N GLY A 93 -11.99 9.61 -0.46
CA GLY A 93 -11.19 10.83 -0.57
C GLY A 93 -9.83 10.80 0.15
N ARG A 94 -9.55 9.74 0.93
CA ARG A 94 -8.27 9.53 1.64
C ARG A 94 -7.52 8.31 1.13
N ALA A 95 -8.12 7.52 0.24
CA ALA A 95 -7.51 6.31 -0.29
C ALA A 95 -6.66 6.64 -1.51
N ALA A 96 -5.38 6.27 -1.46
CA ALA A 96 -4.57 6.20 -2.68
C ALA A 96 -5.00 4.96 -3.48
N SER A 97 -5.11 5.09 -4.80
CA SER A 97 -5.50 4.01 -5.69
C SER A 97 -4.51 3.89 -6.84
N VAL A 98 -4.04 2.67 -7.08
CA VAL A 98 -3.12 2.35 -8.17
C VAL A 98 -3.73 1.22 -8.99
N PHE A 99 -3.89 1.43 -10.30
CA PHE A 99 -4.30 0.39 -11.23
C PHE A 99 -3.09 -0.41 -11.70
N ILE A 100 -3.15 -1.74 -11.61
CA ILE A 100 -2.07 -2.61 -12.09
C ILE A 100 -2.45 -3.17 -13.46
N ALA A 101 -1.92 -2.55 -14.52
CA ALA A 101 -2.20 -2.93 -15.89
C ALA A 101 -1.30 -4.09 -16.35
N PRO A 102 -1.81 -5.07 -17.13
CA PRO A 102 -0.91 -5.91 -17.92
C PRO A 102 -0.22 -5.06 -19.00
N PRO A 103 0.99 -5.44 -19.45
CA PRO A 103 1.69 -4.74 -20.53
C PRO A 103 0.93 -4.81 -21.86
N SER A 104 0.18 -5.89 -22.10
CA SER A 104 -0.75 -6.00 -23.22
C SER A 104 -1.74 -7.15 -22.99
N LEU A 105 -2.86 -7.15 -23.73
CA LEU A 105 -3.81 -8.28 -23.73
C LEU A 105 -3.18 -9.60 -24.20
N PRO A 106 -2.36 -9.63 -25.28
CA PRO A 106 -1.64 -10.85 -25.67
C PRO A 106 -0.72 -11.40 -24.58
N GLU A 107 -0.04 -10.54 -23.82
CA GLU A 107 0.78 -10.99 -22.69
C GLU A 107 -0.07 -11.53 -21.54
N LEU A 108 -1.21 -10.91 -21.25
CA LEU A 108 -2.16 -11.44 -20.27
C LEU A 108 -2.67 -12.82 -20.69
N GLU A 109 -3.05 -12.99 -21.95
CA GLU A 109 -3.47 -14.27 -22.52
C GLU A 109 -2.40 -15.35 -22.38
N ALA A 110 -1.16 -15.05 -22.77
CA ALA A 110 -0.04 -15.97 -22.63
C ALA A 110 0.17 -16.40 -21.17
N ARG A 111 0.05 -15.47 -20.21
CA ARG A 111 0.14 -15.78 -18.77
C ARG A 111 -1.02 -16.63 -18.25
N LEU A 112 -2.24 -16.42 -18.73
CA LEU A 112 -3.41 -17.23 -18.36
C LEU A 112 -3.28 -18.65 -18.89
N ARG A 113 -2.91 -18.80 -20.16
CA ARG A 113 -2.69 -20.10 -20.81
C ARG A 113 -1.54 -20.87 -20.19
N GLY A 114 -0.44 -20.18 -19.86
CA GLY A 114 0.74 -20.79 -19.24
C GLY A 114 0.49 -21.41 -17.86
N ARG A 115 -0.59 -21.02 -17.16
CA ARG A 115 -0.97 -21.64 -15.88
C ARG A 115 -1.60 -23.03 -16.07
N ALA A 116 -2.16 -23.32 -17.24
CA ALA A 116 -2.82 -24.60 -17.56
C ALA A 116 -3.90 -25.06 -16.54
N THR A 117 -4.53 -24.12 -15.84
CA THR A 117 -5.54 -24.40 -14.80
C THR A 117 -6.98 -24.09 -15.22
N GLU A 118 -7.20 -23.50 -16.39
CA GLU A 118 -8.47 -22.93 -16.81
C GLU A 118 -8.86 -23.41 -18.21
N SER A 119 -10.15 -23.59 -18.46
CA SER A 119 -10.69 -23.93 -19.79
C SER A 119 -10.67 -22.73 -20.74
N GLU A 120 -10.74 -23.00 -22.05
CA GLU A 120 -10.74 -21.95 -23.08
C GLU A 120 -11.82 -20.88 -22.84
N ASP A 121 -13.05 -21.30 -22.57
CA ASP A 121 -14.17 -20.39 -22.30
C ASP A 121 -13.90 -19.45 -21.12
N ARG A 122 -13.22 -19.94 -20.07
CA ARG A 122 -12.86 -19.13 -18.91
C ARG A 122 -11.74 -18.15 -19.24
N ILE A 123 -10.78 -18.55 -20.06
CA ILE A 123 -9.70 -17.67 -20.53
C ILE A 123 -10.30 -16.51 -21.33
N GLN A 124 -11.17 -16.80 -22.30
CA GLN A 124 -11.83 -15.77 -23.10
C GLN A 124 -12.69 -14.83 -22.26
N ALA A 125 -13.46 -15.36 -21.29
CA ALA A 125 -14.23 -14.54 -20.36
C ALA A 125 -13.34 -13.59 -19.55
N ARG A 126 -12.15 -14.03 -19.11
CA ARG A 126 -11.20 -13.19 -18.37
C ARG A 126 -10.53 -12.13 -19.25
N LEU A 127 -10.21 -12.46 -20.51
CA LEU A 127 -9.65 -11.47 -21.44
C LEU A 127 -10.64 -10.37 -21.78
N SER A 128 -11.91 -10.75 -22.01
CA SER A 128 -13.00 -9.80 -22.22
C SER A 128 -13.21 -8.90 -21.00
N ALA A 129 -13.24 -9.49 -19.79
CA ALA A 129 -13.31 -8.73 -18.55
C ALA A 129 -12.12 -7.77 -18.40
N ALA A 130 -10.89 -8.24 -18.60
CA ALA A 130 -9.69 -7.41 -18.50
C ALA A 130 -9.70 -6.24 -19.50
N ALA A 131 -10.21 -6.45 -20.71
CA ALA A 131 -10.37 -5.37 -21.70
C ALA A 131 -11.29 -4.26 -21.18
N ALA A 132 -12.45 -4.62 -20.61
CA ALA A 132 -13.36 -3.66 -20.01
C ALA A 132 -12.78 -3.01 -18.74
N GLU A 133 -12.06 -3.77 -17.92
CA GLU A 133 -11.43 -3.26 -16.69
C GLU A 133 -10.33 -2.23 -16.97
N MET A 134 -9.63 -2.33 -18.10
CA MET A 134 -8.62 -1.33 -18.49
C MET A 134 -9.22 0.06 -18.75
N GLU A 135 -10.50 0.15 -19.13
CA GLU A 135 -11.17 1.45 -19.30
C GLU A 135 -11.31 2.22 -17.97
N GLU A 136 -11.34 1.49 -16.84
CA GLU A 136 -11.42 2.09 -15.50
C GLU A 136 -10.10 2.69 -15.03
N ALA A 137 -8.97 2.44 -15.71
CA ALA A 137 -7.64 2.90 -15.29
C ALA A 137 -7.59 4.42 -15.08
N MET A 138 -8.32 5.18 -15.90
CA MET A 138 -8.42 6.65 -15.78
C MET A 138 -9.09 7.14 -14.49
N SER A 139 -9.76 6.26 -13.76
CA SER A 139 -10.41 6.58 -12.47
C SER A 139 -9.49 6.35 -11.25
N TYR A 140 -8.25 5.92 -11.47
CA TYR A 140 -7.26 5.68 -10.41
C TYR A 140 -6.30 6.86 -10.28
N GLY A 141 -5.69 7.00 -9.09
CA GLY A 141 -4.68 8.04 -8.86
C GLY A 141 -3.37 7.79 -9.60
N ASP A 142 -3.06 6.53 -9.89
CA ASP A 142 -1.88 6.13 -10.65
C ASP A 142 -2.13 4.81 -11.42
N THR A 143 -1.30 4.52 -12.40
CA THR A 143 -1.31 3.26 -13.17
C THR A 143 0.10 2.71 -13.34
N VAL A 144 0.30 1.46 -12.93
CA VAL A 144 1.59 0.75 -13.05
C VAL A 144 1.43 -0.41 -14.02
N VAL A 145 2.34 -0.50 -14.99
CA VAL A 145 2.37 -1.59 -15.98
C VAL A 145 3.20 -2.77 -15.45
N ASN A 146 2.57 -3.91 -15.22
CA ASN A 146 3.20 -5.11 -14.70
C ASN A 146 3.84 -5.99 -15.79
N GLY A 147 4.84 -5.42 -16.48
CA GLY A 147 5.68 -6.14 -17.44
C GLY A 147 6.83 -6.90 -16.78
N GLN A 148 7.56 -6.22 -15.89
CA GLN A 148 8.66 -6.79 -15.10
C GLN A 148 8.46 -6.38 -13.64
N LEU A 149 8.51 -7.36 -12.73
CA LEU A 149 8.16 -7.17 -11.33
C LEU A 149 8.99 -6.05 -10.67
N ASP A 150 10.31 -6.04 -10.90
CA ASP A 150 11.20 -5.06 -10.27
C ASP A 150 10.93 -3.64 -10.76
N ARG A 151 10.60 -3.47 -12.04
CA ARG A 151 10.23 -2.16 -12.61
C ARG A 151 8.88 -1.70 -12.10
N ALA A 152 7.88 -2.58 -12.12
CA ALA A 152 6.56 -2.27 -11.59
C ALA A 152 6.63 -1.90 -10.10
N TYR A 153 7.50 -2.57 -9.32
CA TYR A 153 7.72 -2.22 -7.93
C TYR A 153 8.41 -0.85 -7.77
N ALA A 154 9.40 -0.53 -8.62
CA ALA A 154 10.03 0.78 -8.62
C ALA A 154 9.04 1.91 -8.96
N ASP A 155 8.13 1.67 -9.91
CA ASP A 155 7.09 2.63 -10.31
C ASP A 155 6.05 2.87 -9.21
N LEU A 156 5.84 1.91 -8.29
CA LEU A 156 4.99 2.07 -7.11
C LEU A 156 5.62 2.94 -6.01
N LEU A 157 6.95 3.13 -6.06
CA LEU A 157 7.62 4.00 -5.10
C LEU A 157 7.49 5.45 -5.57
N PRO A 158 7.25 6.41 -4.66
CA PRO A 158 7.34 7.81 -5.04
C PRO A 158 8.72 8.05 -5.66
N SER A 159 8.76 8.82 -6.75
CA SER A 159 10.05 9.20 -7.33
C SER A 159 10.93 9.80 -6.23
N PRO A 160 12.22 9.43 -6.15
CA PRO A 160 13.11 10.08 -5.20
C PRO A 160 13.00 11.59 -5.45
N PRO A 161 12.91 12.43 -4.39
CA PRO A 161 12.84 13.86 -4.59
C PRO A 161 13.99 14.27 -5.52
N ALA A 162 13.67 15.00 -6.58
CA ALA A 162 14.68 15.55 -7.46
C ALA A 162 15.73 16.22 -6.56
N ALA A 163 16.99 15.78 -6.68
CA ALA A 163 18.07 16.38 -5.92
C ALA A 163 17.97 17.90 -6.14
N PRO A 164 17.95 18.73 -5.08
CA PRO A 164 17.90 20.17 -5.25
C PRO A 164 19.03 20.56 -6.20
N PRO A 165 18.80 21.46 -7.17
CA PRO A 165 19.85 21.87 -8.07
C PRO A 165 21.03 22.34 -7.22
N MET A 166 22.16 21.65 -7.34
CA MET A 166 23.39 22.08 -6.70
C MET A 166 23.64 23.53 -7.18
N PRO A 167 23.79 24.51 -6.27
CA PRO A 167 24.11 25.86 -6.68
C PRO A 167 25.42 25.84 -7.48
N GLY A 168 25.36 26.24 -8.75
CA GLY A 168 26.56 26.47 -9.57
C GLY A 168 26.84 25.52 -10.73
N PHE A 169 25.93 24.63 -11.13
CA PHE A 169 26.12 23.84 -12.38
C PHE A 169 25.03 24.14 -13.42
N GLN A 170 25.26 25.16 -14.24
CA GLN A 170 24.50 25.34 -15.48
C GLN A 170 24.88 24.21 -16.44
N ARG A 171 23.89 23.41 -16.83
CA ARG A 171 24.06 22.35 -17.83
C ARG A 171 24.37 23.01 -19.18
N ALA A 172 25.62 22.93 -19.63
CA ALA A 172 25.99 23.31 -20.98
C ALA A 172 25.12 22.49 -21.97
N THR A 173 24.43 23.18 -22.87
CA THR A 173 23.68 22.56 -23.97
C THR A 173 24.70 21.87 -24.88
N ALA A 174 24.76 20.55 -24.82
CA ALA A 174 25.64 19.78 -25.69
C ALA A 174 25.06 19.74 -27.11
N SER A 175 25.75 20.40 -28.06
CA SER A 175 25.67 20.09 -29.49
C SER A 175 26.19 18.66 -29.73
N PRO A 176 25.66 17.94 -30.74
CA PRO A 176 26.07 16.57 -31.01
C PRO A 176 27.42 16.57 -31.73
N LEU A 177 28.43 15.97 -31.12
CA LEU A 177 29.70 15.66 -31.78
C LEU A 177 29.99 14.15 -31.75
N GLN A 178 30.67 13.76 -32.82
CA GLN A 178 30.66 12.47 -33.47
C GLN A 178 31.40 11.34 -32.73
N VAL A 179 31.00 10.14 -33.10
CA VAL A 179 31.60 8.83 -32.77
C VAL A 179 33.07 8.76 -33.19
N SER A 180 33.94 8.24 -32.32
CA SER A 180 35.16 7.51 -32.71
C SER A 180 35.61 6.54 -31.61
N ARG A 181 35.93 5.31 -32.03
CA ARG A 181 36.32 4.13 -31.25
C ARG A 181 37.65 4.30 -30.47
N ALA A 182 37.76 3.64 -29.31
CA ALA A 182 38.90 2.75 -29.01
C ALA A 182 38.58 1.85 -27.80
N ALA A 183 38.88 0.56 -27.92
CA ALA A 183 38.75 -0.47 -26.91
C ALA A 183 40.03 -0.57 -26.07
N ALA A 184 39.90 -0.93 -24.79
CA ALA A 184 40.96 -1.63 -24.05
C ALA A 184 40.37 -2.38 -22.84
N LEU A 185 40.69 -3.67 -22.76
CA LEU A 185 40.41 -4.62 -21.68
C LEU A 185 41.28 -4.34 -20.43
N VAL A 186 40.89 -4.98 -19.31
CA VAL A 186 41.71 -5.85 -18.42
C VAL A 186 41.45 -5.59 -16.92
N ALA A 187 40.85 -6.58 -16.25
CA ALA A 187 40.99 -6.92 -14.81
C ALA A 187 42.17 -7.94 -14.68
N PRO A 188 42.70 -8.40 -13.50
CA PRO A 188 41.97 -8.67 -12.24
C PRO A 188 42.79 -8.64 -10.90
N GLY A 189 42.10 -9.01 -9.79
CA GLY A 189 42.67 -9.68 -8.59
C GLY A 189 42.98 -8.79 -7.39
N SER A 190 42.90 -9.21 -6.11
CA SER A 190 42.47 -10.45 -5.46
C SER A 190 42.39 -10.25 -3.93
N SER A 191 41.44 -10.96 -3.28
CA SER A 191 41.41 -11.57 -1.93
C SER A 191 42.05 -10.95 -0.66
N ARG A 192 41.26 -10.98 0.44
CA ARG A 192 41.50 -11.66 1.76
C ARG A 192 40.35 -11.28 2.72
N MET A 193 39.47 -12.16 3.22
CA MET A 193 39.52 -13.28 4.20
C MET A 193 39.80 -12.91 5.68
N GLY A 194 38.89 -13.38 6.56
CA GLY A 194 38.97 -13.49 8.04
C GLY A 194 37.63 -13.09 8.70
N SER A 195 36.66 -13.95 9.05
CA SER A 195 36.58 -14.98 10.13
C SER A 195 36.80 -14.39 11.54
N ALA A 196 36.05 -14.65 12.61
CA ALA A 196 35.02 -15.64 12.94
C ALA A 196 34.39 -15.32 14.32
N GLY A 197 33.25 -15.97 14.60
CA GLY A 197 32.84 -16.44 15.95
C GLY A 197 31.87 -15.54 16.73
N SER A 198 30.99 -16.03 17.60
CA SER A 198 30.39 -17.35 17.89
C SER A 198 29.38 -17.14 19.04
N LEU A 199 28.46 -18.09 19.23
CA LEU A 199 27.69 -18.44 20.44
C LEU A 199 26.43 -17.62 20.84
N ALA A 200 25.30 -18.34 20.81
CA ALA A 200 24.05 -18.11 21.57
C ALA A 200 24.17 -18.79 22.97
N PRO A 201 23.08 -19.09 23.72
CA PRO A 201 21.75 -18.49 23.93
C PRO A 201 21.44 -18.26 25.45
N SER A 202 20.32 -17.64 25.87
CA SER A 202 19.69 -17.96 27.18
C SER A 202 18.32 -17.28 27.46
N MET A 203 17.33 -18.14 27.75
CA MET A 203 16.30 -18.09 28.80
C MET A 203 15.10 -17.12 28.80
N ALA A 204 14.05 -17.64 29.44
CA ALA A 204 12.65 -17.32 29.32
C ALA A 204 12.06 -16.53 30.52
N SER A 205 10.85 -16.04 30.27
CA SER A 205 9.69 -15.94 31.17
C SER A 205 9.25 -14.55 31.68
N SER A 206 7.92 -14.40 31.67
CA SER A 206 7.08 -13.76 32.68
C SER A 206 6.53 -12.33 32.47
N THR A 207 5.21 -12.30 32.22
CA THR A 207 4.15 -11.48 32.89
C THR A 207 4.00 -9.97 32.67
N ALA A 208 2.78 -9.62 32.21
CA ALA A 208 1.82 -8.62 32.74
C ALA A 208 2.03 -7.09 32.57
N ALA A 209 1.05 -6.49 31.87
CA ALA A 209 0.36 -5.20 32.07
C ALA A 209 1.14 -3.94 32.51
N ALA A 210 1.32 -2.98 31.58
CA ALA A 210 1.73 -1.60 31.89
C ALA A 210 1.26 -0.53 30.87
N GLY A 211 0.06 -0.66 30.29
CA GLY A 211 -0.41 0.24 29.21
C GLY A 211 -1.10 1.55 29.64
N ALA A 212 -1.55 1.65 30.89
CA ALA A 212 -2.42 2.74 31.35
C ALA A 212 -1.81 4.17 31.32
N PRO A 213 -0.52 4.40 31.65
CA PRO A 213 -0.01 5.77 31.78
C PRO A 213 0.14 6.51 30.45
N ILE A 214 0.54 5.80 29.39
CA ILE A 214 0.77 6.40 28.07
C ILE A 214 -0.57 6.75 27.40
N GLN A 215 -1.56 5.86 27.48
CA GLN A 215 -2.88 6.11 26.91
C GLN A 215 -3.56 7.31 27.59
N GLN A 216 -3.47 7.40 28.93
CA GLN A 216 -3.98 8.54 29.68
C GLN A 216 -3.25 9.86 29.34
N TYR A 217 -1.94 9.82 29.12
CA TYR A 217 -1.17 10.99 28.67
C TYR A 217 -1.57 11.42 27.25
N LEU A 218 -1.70 10.46 26.32
CA LEU A 218 -2.12 10.73 24.95
C LEU A 218 -3.52 11.36 24.92
N ASP A 219 -4.48 10.79 25.66
CA ASP A 219 -5.86 11.25 25.68
C ASP A 219 -6.02 12.64 26.34
N SER A 220 -5.26 12.91 27.40
CA SER A 220 -5.32 14.19 28.12
C SER A 220 -4.55 15.32 27.46
N THR A 221 -3.45 15.01 26.75
CA THR A 221 -2.48 16.02 26.32
C THR A 221 -2.37 16.12 24.80
N VAL A 222 -2.33 15.00 24.10
CA VAL A 222 -1.99 14.95 22.67
C VAL A 222 -3.25 14.96 21.80
N VAL A 223 -4.25 14.15 22.14
CA VAL A 223 -5.49 13.97 21.37
C VAL A 223 -6.30 15.27 21.21
N PRO A 224 -6.49 16.12 22.24
CA PRO A 224 -7.25 17.36 22.07
C PRO A 224 -6.59 18.33 21.08
N ILE A 225 -5.27 18.47 21.14
CA ILE A 225 -4.48 19.36 20.28
C ILE A 225 -4.51 18.84 18.84
N LEU A 226 -4.32 17.54 18.65
CA LEU A 226 -4.43 16.92 17.33
C LEU A 226 -5.83 17.08 16.74
N ARG A 227 -6.88 16.94 17.54
CA ARG A 227 -8.27 17.12 17.08
C ARG A 227 -8.54 18.55 16.61
N GLU A 228 -8.04 19.55 17.32
CA GLU A 228 -8.16 20.96 16.93
C GLU A 228 -7.33 21.26 15.67
N GLY A 229 -6.10 20.74 15.58
CA GLY A 229 -5.27 20.87 14.38
C GLY A 229 -5.88 20.20 13.15
N LEU A 230 -6.48 19.01 13.32
CA LEU A 230 -7.19 18.31 12.25
C LEU A 230 -8.46 19.06 11.82
N ARG A 231 -9.16 19.73 12.74
CA ARG A 231 -10.31 20.58 12.38
C ARG A 231 -9.86 21.81 11.59
N ALA A 232 -8.81 22.50 12.06
CA ALA A 232 -8.23 23.64 11.36
C ALA A 232 -7.69 23.27 9.98
N LEU A 233 -7.15 22.06 9.82
CA LEU A 233 -6.72 21.51 8.54
C LEU A 233 -7.89 21.34 7.57
N LEU A 234 -9.02 20.79 8.04
CA LEU A 234 -10.22 20.56 7.23
C LEU A 234 -10.88 21.86 6.79
N ASP A 235 -10.81 22.89 7.64
CA ASP A 235 -11.35 24.22 7.36
C ASP A 235 -10.46 24.98 6.37
N ALA A 236 -9.13 24.93 6.52
CA ALA A 236 -8.19 25.69 5.68
C ALA A 236 -7.86 25.05 4.33
N ARG A 237 -7.94 23.70 4.23
CA ARG A 237 -7.56 22.90 3.04
C ARG A 237 -6.29 23.38 2.33
N PRO A 238 -5.16 23.49 3.05
CA PRO A 238 -3.91 23.99 2.50
C PRO A 238 -3.33 23.03 1.45
N GLY A 239 -2.52 23.56 0.53
CA GLY A 239 -1.84 22.76 -0.50
C GLY A 239 -0.87 21.71 0.05
N ASP A 240 -0.28 21.97 1.22
CA ASP A 240 0.49 20.97 1.99
C ASP A 240 -0.15 20.76 3.38
N PRO A 241 -0.96 19.71 3.54
CA PRO A 241 -1.66 19.44 4.79
C PRO A 241 -0.74 18.96 5.91
N LEU A 242 0.39 18.32 5.60
CA LEU A 242 1.30 17.82 6.62
C LEU A 242 2.13 18.96 7.20
N GLN A 243 2.65 19.84 6.34
CA GLN A 243 3.39 21.02 6.77
C GLN A 243 2.49 21.96 7.60
N TYR A 244 1.26 22.19 7.14
CA TYR A 244 0.30 23.02 7.88
C TYR A 244 -0.02 22.46 9.27
N LEU A 245 -0.26 21.15 9.39
CA LEU A 245 -0.52 20.52 10.68
C LEU A 245 0.72 20.58 11.58
N ALA A 246 1.92 20.38 11.03
CA ALA A 246 3.17 20.51 11.79
C ALA A 246 3.35 21.93 12.36
N ASP A 247 3.16 22.95 11.52
CA ASP A 247 3.26 24.35 11.93
C ASP A 247 2.19 24.72 12.97
N TYR A 248 0.96 24.23 12.79
CA TYR A 248 -0.13 24.39 13.75
C TYR A 248 0.23 23.82 15.13
N LEU A 249 0.76 22.59 15.16
CA LEU A 249 1.15 21.93 16.41
C LEU A 249 2.34 22.60 17.08
N LEU A 250 3.30 23.11 16.30
CA LEU A 250 4.43 23.89 16.82
C LEU A 250 3.97 25.22 17.43
N ALA A 251 3.04 25.92 16.78
CA ALA A 251 2.45 27.16 17.28
C ALA A 251 1.62 26.91 18.57
N ALA A 252 0.78 25.87 18.59
CA ALA A 252 0.00 25.49 19.77
C ALA A 252 0.89 25.15 20.98
N ARG A 253 2.05 24.52 20.73
CA ARG A 253 3.07 24.22 21.75
C ARG A 253 3.75 25.49 22.26
N ALA A 254 4.06 26.44 21.39
CA ALA A 254 4.65 27.73 21.78
C ALA A 254 3.69 28.55 22.66
N SER A 255 2.41 28.60 22.30
CA SER A 255 1.36 29.30 23.07
C SER A 255 1.12 28.67 24.44
N LYS A 256 1.08 27.33 24.55
CA LYS A 256 0.98 26.65 25.86
C LYS A 256 2.21 26.89 26.75
N ARG A 257 3.41 26.96 26.15
CA ARG A 257 4.65 27.24 26.90
C ARG A 257 4.70 28.69 27.39
N ALA A 258 4.21 29.66 26.61
CA ALA A 258 4.09 31.04 27.04
C ALA A 258 3.06 31.21 28.20
N ALA A 259 1.95 30.49 28.15
CA ALA A 259 0.92 30.50 29.21
C ALA A 259 1.31 29.77 30.51
N GLN A 260 2.38 28.97 30.51
CA GLN A 260 2.93 28.30 31.70
C GLN A 260 4.06 29.08 32.39
N ILE A 261 4.57 30.15 31.75
CA ILE A 261 5.68 30.97 32.24
C ILE A 261 5.18 32.35 32.72
N ALA A 262 3.93 32.72 32.40
CA ALA A 262 3.23 33.89 32.92
C ALA A 262 2.40 33.53 34.17
#